data_AF-A0A553GSX8-F1
#
_entry.id   AF-A0A553GSX8-F1
#
_cell.length_a   1.000
_cell.length_b   1.000
_cell.length_c   1.000
_cell.angle_alpha   90.00
_cell.angle_beta   90.00
_cell.angle_gamma   90.00
#
_symmetry.space_group_name_H-M   'P 1'
#
loop_
_entity.id
_entity.type
_entity.pdbx_description
1 polymer ?
#
loop_
_entity_poly.entity_id
_entity_poly.type
_entity_poly.pdbx_seq_one_letter_code
_entity_poly.pdbx_strand_id
1 'polypeptide(L)'
;MSKTNLENFKKLISDEESSWLEDAKEREQNRAWSDKSIKIAIRMLREIRRQKAINGMTQKKLAEKMGVTPQYINKVVKGKENLTLETISKIEQVLGIELMEVPGFFKQNSITLEIE
;
A
#
# COMPACT_ATOMS: atom_id res chain seq x y z
N MET A 1 12.48 -38.99 -37.14
CA MET A 1 11.95 -38.90 -35.76
C MET A 1 12.17 -37.49 -35.22
N SER A 2 11.23 -36.57 -35.43
CA SER A 2 11.30 -35.20 -34.87
C SER A 2 9.92 -34.50 -34.92
N LYS A 3 8.88 -35.19 -34.44
CA LYS A 3 7.54 -34.58 -34.25
C LYS A 3 7.01 -34.76 -32.82
N THR A 4 7.57 -35.71 -32.08
CA THR A 4 7.11 -36.12 -30.75
C THR A 4 7.25 -35.02 -29.70
N ASN A 5 8.34 -34.26 -29.71
CA ASN A 5 8.58 -33.23 -28.70
C ASN A 5 7.67 -32.01 -28.87
N LEU A 6 7.38 -31.62 -30.12
CA LEU A 6 6.52 -30.48 -30.39
C LEU A 6 5.05 -30.78 -30.07
N GLU A 7 4.59 -31.99 -30.39
CA GLU A 7 3.23 -32.45 -30.04
C GLU A 7 3.06 -32.60 -28.53
N ASN A 8 4.06 -33.14 -27.83
CA ASN A 8 4.02 -33.24 -26.38
C ASN A 8 4.05 -31.86 -25.70
N PHE A 9 4.81 -30.91 -26.25
CA PHE A 9 4.85 -29.52 -25.75
C PHE A 9 3.49 -28.83 -25.90
N LYS A 10 2.84 -28.94 -27.06
CA LYS A 10 1.52 -28.35 -27.29
C LYS A 10 0.44 -28.88 -26.33
N LYS A 11 0.52 -30.16 -25.92
CA LYS A 11 -0.39 -30.75 -24.93
C LYS A 11 -0.21 -30.21 -23.51
N LEU A 12 0.93 -29.60 -23.22
CA LEU A 12 1.26 -29.02 -21.90
C LEU A 12 0.91 -27.52 -21.84
N ILE A 13 0.54 -26.90 -22.96
CA ILE A 13 0.19 -25.48 -23.02
C ILE A 13 -1.32 -25.34 -22.75
N SER A 14 -1.66 -24.42 -21.85
CA SER A 14 -3.03 -23.94 -21.64
C SER A 14 -3.50 -23.19 -22.89
N ASP A 15 -4.69 -23.53 -23.40
CA ASP A 15 -5.33 -22.80 -24.49
C ASP A 15 -5.84 -21.41 -24.04
N GLU A 16 -5.92 -21.17 -22.73
CA GLU A 16 -6.31 -19.87 -22.18
C GLU A 16 -5.11 -18.91 -22.18
N GLU A 17 -5.31 -17.69 -22.70
CA GLU A 17 -4.32 -16.61 -22.60
C GLU A 17 -4.05 -16.28 -21.12
N SER A 18 -2.78 -16.26 -20.74
CA SER A 18 -2.41 -15.87 -19.38
C SER A 18 -2.73 -14.39 -19.15
N SER A 19 -3.27 -14.08 -17.97
CA SER A 19 -3.47 -12.70 -17.48
C SER A 19 -2.17 -11.88 -17.40
N TRP A 20 -0.98 -12.49 -17.57
CA TRP A 20 0.32 -11.82 -17.48
C TRP A 20 0.46 -10.58 -18.36
N LEU A 21 -0.02 -10.63 -19.61
CA LEU A 21 0.07 -9.50 -20.55
C LEU A 21 -0.80 -8.31 -20.09
N GLU A 22 -1.99 -8.60 -19.57
CA GLU A 22 -2.93 -7.59 -19.08
C GLU A 22 -2.41 -6.96 -17.78
N ASP A 23 -1.99 -7.82 -16.84
CA ASP A 23 -1.30 -7.46 -15.61
C ASP A 23 -0.05 -6.57 -15.84
N ALA A 24 0.74 -6.87 -16.88
CA ALA A 24 1.93 -6.09 -17.21
C ALA A 24 1.55 -4.69 -17.72
N LYS A 25 0.56 -4.59 -18.60
CA LYS A 25 0.02 -3.31 -19.11
C LYS A 25 -0.56 -2.47 -17.98
N GLU A 26 -1.32 -3.08 -17.06
CA GLU A 26 -1.90 -2.40 -15.91
C GLU A 26 -0.80 -1.81 -15.01
N ARG A 27 0.25 -2.59 -14.68
CA ARG A 27 1.39 -2.10 -13.89
C ARG A 27 2.11 -0.94 -14.55
N GLU A 28 2.23 -0.96 -15.87
CA GLU A 28 2.86 0.11 -16.62
C GLU A 28 2.02 1.40 -16.59
N GLN A 29 0.72 1.30 -16.86
CA GLN A 29 -0.20 2.44 -16.82
C GLN A 29 -0.31 3.05 -15.41
N ASN A 30 -0.27 2.21 -14.38
CA ASN A 30 -0.47 2.59 -12.99
C ASN A 30 0.81 2.92 -12.22
N ARG A 31 1.97 2.94 -12.91
CA ARG A 31 3.29 3.04 -12.28
C ARG A 31 3.43 4.23 -11.33
N ALA A 32 2.94 5.41 -11.74
CA ALA A 32 3.12 6.64 -10.99
C ALA A 32 2.36 6.67 -9.65
N TRP A 33 1.11 6.20 -9.61
CA TRP A 33 0.36 6.15 -8.35
C TRP A 33 0.73 4.91 -7.54
N SER A 34 1.12 3.80 -8.19
CA SER A 34 1.60 2.60 -7.50
C SER A 34 2.86 2.87 -6.68
N ASP A 35 3.83 3.63 -7.24
CA ASP A 35 5.02 4.07 -6.50
C ASP A 35 4.64 4.87 -5.24
N LYS A 36 3.69 5.81 -5.35
CA LYS A 36 3.18 6.57 -4.20
C LYS A 36 2.51 5.65 -3.15
N SER A 37 1.67 4.71 -3.60
CA SER A 37 0.98 3.76 -2.71
C SER A 37 1.98 2.88 -1.95
N ILE A 38 3.04 2.40 -2.62
CA ILE A 38 4.13 1.63 -1.98
C ILE A 38 4.88 2.48 -0.95
N LYS A 39 5.20 3.74 -1.26
CA LYS A 39 5.86 4.66 -0.31
C LYS A 39 5.03 4.87 0.95
N ILE A 40 3.72 5.10 0.79
CA ILE A 40 2.76 5.21 1.90
C ILE A 40 2.76 3.91 2.72
N ALA A 41 2.65 2.75 2.07
CA ALA A 41 2.64 1.45 2.74
C ALA A 41 3.91 1.21 3.57
N ILE A 42 5.09 1.51 3.02
CA ILE A 42 6.37 1.40 3.73
C ILE A 42 6.40 2.33 4.95
N ARG A 43 5.96 3.58 4.80
CA ARG A 43 5.92 4.56 5.90
C ARG A 43 4.99 4.10 7.02
N MET A 44 3.81 3.61 6.68
CA MET A 44 2.85 3.02 7.63
C MET A 44 3.43 1.82 8.37
N LEU A 45 4.03 0.87 7.65
CA LEU A 45 4.61 -0.34 8.26
C LEU A 45 5.75 -0.01 9.23
N ARG A 46 6.61 0.95 8.86
CA ARG A 46 7.67 1.46 9.75
C ARG A 46 7.09 2.06 11.02
N GLU A 47 6.04 2.86 10.90
CA GLU A 47 5.40 3.50 12.05
C GLU A 47 4.71 2.48 12.98
N ILE A 48 3.95 1.55 12.41
CA ILE A 48 3.33 0.46 13.19
C ILE A 48 4.39 -0.32 13.95
N ARG A 49 5.53 -0.64 13.31
CA ARG A 49 6.63 -1.34 13.97
C ARG A 49 7.23 -0.52 15.12
N ARG A 50 7.45 0.78 14.92
CA ARG A 50 7.96 1.70 15.94
C ARG A 50 7.02 1.76 17.15
N GLN A 51 5.73 1.93 16.91
CA GLN A 51 4.73 2.03 17.97
C GLN A 51 4.40 0.69 18.63
N LYS A 52 4.67 -0.45 17.96
CA LYS A 52 4.44 -1.77 18.54
C LYS A 52 5.13 -1.95 19.90
N ALA A 53 6.36 -1.47 20.03
CA ALA A 53 7.11 -1.53 21.30
C ALA A 53 6.58 -0.56 22.37
N ILE A 54 5.87 0.51 21.96
CA ILE A 54 5.42 1.59 22.85
C ILE A 54 4.00 1.32 23.36
N ASN A 55 3.08 0.99 22.46
CA ASN A 55 1.64 0.90 22.77
C ASN A 55 0.98 -0.39 22.20
N GLY A 56 1.78 -1.36 21.76
CA GLY A 56 1.28 -2.60 21.16
C GLY A 56 0.59 -2.40 19.80
N MET A 57 0.97 -1.37 19.03
CA MET A 57 0.39 -1.13 17.70
C MET A 57 0.56 -2.35 16.78
N THR A 58 -0.50 -2.70 16.06
CA THR A 58 -0.53 -3.74 15.03
C THR A 58 -1.42 -3.27 13.88
N GLN A 59 -1.35 -3.94 12.72
CA GLN A 59 -2.26 -3.66 11.61
C GLN A 59 -3.73 -3.90 11.99
N LYS A 60 -4.00 -4.90 12.85
CA LYS A 60 -5.34 -5.16 13.39
C LYS A 60 -5.82 -3.99 14.26
N LYS A 61 -4.97 -3.50 15.16
CA LYS A 61 -5.28 -2.36 16.04
C LYS A 61 -5.47 -1.06 15.23
N LEU A 62 -4.70 -0.87 14.17
CA LEU A 62 -4.92 0.22 13.22
C LEU A 62 -6.29 0.09 12.54
N ALA A 63 -6.65 -1.10 12.05
CA ALA A 63 -7.95 -1.35 11.44
C ALA A 63 -9.11 -1.03 12.40
N GLU A 64 -9.01 -1.51 13.65
CA GLU A 64 -9.97 -1.21 14.73
C GLU A 64 -10.10 0.30 14.97
N LYS A 65 -8.97 1.01 15.12
CA LYS A 65 -8.95 2.46 15.33
C LYS A 65 -9.50 3.27 14.14
N MET A 66 -9.37 2.73 12.93
CA MET A 66 -9.91 3.33 11.71
C MET A 66 -11.39 2.95 11.46
N GLY A 67 -11.95 1.99 12.20
CA GLY A 67 -13.29 1.46 11.93
C GLY A 67 -13.40 0.68 10.62
N VAL A 68 -12.31 0.06 10.16
CA VAL A 68 -12.23 -0.70 8.89
C VAL A 68 -11.83 -2.14 9.12
N THR A 69 -11.95 -2.98 8.09
CA THR A 69 -11.56 -4.38 8.20
C THR A 69 -10.03 -4.56 8.20
N PRO A 70 -9.48 -5.54 8.94
CA PRO A 70 -8.06 -5.89 8.84
C PRO A 70 -7.64 -6.28 7.42
N GLN A 71 -8.56 -6.84 6.63
CA GLN A 71 -8.35 -7.18 5.22
C GLN A 71 -8.09 -5.92 4.39
N TYR A 72 -8.83 -4.84 4.65
CA TYR A 72 -8.59 -3.56 3.98
C TYR A 72 -7.18 -3.03 4.29
N ILE A 73 -6.79 -2.96 5.57
CA ILE A 73 -5.42 -2.54 5.95
C ILE A 73 -4.35 -3.41 5.30
N ASN A 74 -4.58 -4.73 5.21
CA ASN A 74 -3.66 -5.64 4.52
C ASN A 74 -3.47 -5.30 3.03
N LYS A 75 -4.51 -4.85 2.33
CA LYS A 75 -4.40 -4.41 0.93
C LYS A 75 -3.67 -3.07 0.84
N VAL A 76 -3.93 -2.14 1.77
CA VAL A 76 -3.24 -0.85 1.88
C VAL A 76 -1.73 -1.04 2.07
N VAL A 77 -1.30 -1.86 3.04
CA VAL A 77 0.14 -2.08 3.30
C VAL A 77 0.83 -2.91 2.22
N LYS A 78 0.09 -3.47 1.26
CA LYS A 78 0.63 -4.10 0.04
C LYS A 78 0.78 -3.12 -1.12
N GLY A 79 0.36 -1.86 -0.97
CA GLY A 79 0.39 -0.85 -2.04
C GLY A 79 -0.56 -1.15 -3.20
N LYS A 80 -1.60 -1.98 -2.96
CA LYS A 80 -2.56 -2.42 -3.98
C LYS A 80 -3.88 -1.63 -3.94
N GLU A 81 -3.99 -0.65 -3.04
CA GLU A 81 -5.19 0.15 -2.88
C GLU A 81 -4.97 1.56 -3.41
N ASN A 82 -5.99 2.07 -4.09
CA ASN A 82 -6.13 3.48 -4.42
C ASN A 82 -6.77 4.19 -3.21
N LEU A 83 -5.92 4.74 -2.34
CA LEU A 83 -6.35 5.40 -1.12
C LEU A 83 -7.05 6.73 -1.44
N THR A 84 -8.20 6.97 -0.81
CA THR A 84 -8.81 8.31 -0.83
C THR A 84 -8.03 9.24 0.10
N LEU A 85 -8.14 10.55 -0.12
CA LEU A 85 -7.56 11.56 0.77
C LEU A 85 -8.10 11.41 2.20
N GLU A 86 -9.39 11.10 2.36
CA GLU A 86 -10.00 10.83 3.66
C GLU A 86 -9.32 9.67 4.38
N THR A 87 -9.06 8.56 3.67
CA THR A 87 -8.36 7.41 4.26
C THR A 87 -6.95 7.79 4.68
N ILE A 88 -6.22 8.53 3.84
CA ILE A 88 -4.87 9.00 4.16
C ILE A 88 -4.90 9.84 5.45
N SER A 89 -5.77 10.84 5.52
CA SER A 89 -5.89 11.71 6.70
C SER A 89 -6.27 10.94 7.97
N LYS A 90 -7.15 9.94 7.88
CA LYS A 90 -7.47 9.07 9.02
C LYS A 90 -6.27 8.26 9.48
N ILE A 91 -5.48 7.70 8.56
CA ILE A 91 -4.25 6.97 8.90
C ILE A 91 -3.26 7.90 9.59
N GLU A 92 -3.06 9.10 9.05
CA GLU A 92 -2.18 10.14 9.61
C GLU A 92 -2.57 10.49 11.05
N GLN A 93 -3.86 10.70 11.31
CA GLN A 93 -4.38 10.98 12.65
C GLN A 93 -4.18 9.82 13.62
N VAL A 94 -4.48 8.58 13.19
CA VAL A 94 -4.37 7.40 14.05
C VAL A 94 -2.91 7.05 14.37
N LEU A 95 -2.02 7.20 13.39
CA LEU A 95 -0.60 6.88 13.54
C LEU A 95 0.24 8.08 13.98
N GLY A 96 -0.29 9.31 13.96
CA GLY A 96 0.47 10.51 14.30
C GLY A 96 1.65 10.76 13.35
N ILE A 97 1.44 10.57 12.05
CA ILE A 97 2.45 10.73 11.00
C ILE A 97 1.89 11.51 9.82
N GLU A 98 2.75 11.94 8.92
CA GLU A 98 2.40 12.50 7.62
C GLU A 98 2.72 11.48 6.52
N LEU A 99 1.79 11.33 5.58
CA LEU A 99 1.84 10.41 4.45
C LEU A 99 1.76 11.15 3.11
N MET A 100 1.07 12.29 3.07
CA MET A 100 0.93 13.10 1.87
C MET A 100 0.95 14.59 2.24
N GLU A 101 1.70 15.36 1.46
CA GLU A 101 1.75 16.82 1.55
C GLU A 101 1.42 17.45 0.19
N VAL A 102 0.95 18.70 0.23
CA VAL A 102 0.78 19.52 -0.97
C VAL A 102 1.94 20.52 -1.01
N PRO A 103 2.79 20.52 -2.05
CA PRO A 103 3.89 21.46 -2.16
C PRO A 103 3.43 22.91 -1.97
N GLY A 104 4.12 23.65 -1.11
CA GLY A 104 3.78 25.04 -0.78
C GLY A 104 2.77 25.22 0.35
N PHE A 105 2.18 24.15 0.89
CA PHE A 105 1.26 24.18 2.03
C PHE A 105 1.81 23.37 3.22
N PHE A 106 3.04 23.67 3.63
CA PHE A 106 3.67 23.00 4.77
C PHE A 106 2.96 23.37 6.08
N LYS A 107 2.66 22.38 6.92
CA LYS A 107 2.21 22.65 8.29
C LYS A 107 3.36 23.30 9.06
N GLN A 108 3.20 24.56 9.46
CA GLN A 108 4.05 25.12 10.51
C GLN A 108 3.80 24.30 11.78
N ASN A 109 4.82 23.63 12.30
CA ASN A 109 4.74 23.09 13.66
C ASN A 109 4.63 24.30 14.61
N SER A 110 3.42 24.56 15.09
CA SER A 110 3.18 25.47 16.20
C SER A 110 3.81 24.85 17.46
N ILE A 111 5.03 25.26 17.78
CA ILE A 111 5.61 25.02 19.11
C ILE A 111 4.83 25.93 20.06
N THR A 112 3.98 25.35 20.90
CA THR A 112 3.46 26.06 22.07
C THR A 112 4.63 26.20 23.04
N LEU A 113 5.32 27.34 23.00
CA LEU A 113 6.21 27.75 24.10
C LEU A 113 5.27 28.23 25.22
N GLU A 114 5.02 27.37 26.21
CA GLU A 114 4.58 27.85 27.51
C GLU A 114 5.74 28.68 28.07
N ILE A 115 5.56 30.00 28.04
CA ILE A 115 6.47 30.95 28.69
C ILE A 115 6.00 31.01 30.15
N GLU A 116 6.78 30.43 31.06
CA GLU A 116 6.69 30.70 32.51
C GLU A 116 7.09 32.15 32.82
#